data_AF-A0AA35QY22-F1
#
_entry.id   AF-A0AA35QY22-F1
#
_cell.length_a   1.000
_cell.length_b   1.000
_cell.length_c   1.000
_cell.angle_alpha   90.00
_cell.angle_beta   90.00
_cell.angle_gamma   90.00
#
_symmetry.space_group_name_H-M   'P 1'
#
loop_
_entity.id
_entity.type
_entity.pdbx_description
1 polymer ?
#
loop_
_entity_poly.entity_id
_entity_poly.type
_entity_poly.pdbx_seq_one_letter_code
_entity_poly.pdbx_strand_id
1 'polypeptide(L)'
;ECLSDCDKIFNLFVYPAQSNFCGQKYPLDWCTEIPSGQLTIAGLCPPYSPRFKPSSWKICLDAASLVATNTLDLTQHPADFVTVSFYKVFGFPTGLGALLVRRDSAPLLFK
;
A
#
# COMPACT_ATOMS: atom_id res chain seq x y z
N GLU A 1 14.16 -27.01 -9.21
CA GLU A 1 13.76 -26.70 -7.82
C GLU A 1 12.44 -25.94 -7.88
N CYS A 2 11.29 -26.62 -7.74
CA CYS A 2 9.98 -26.05 -8.13
C CYS A 2 8.89 -26.19 -7.05
N LEU A 3 9.24 -26.20 -5.75
CA LEU A 3 8.28 -26.47 -4.67
C LEU A 3 8.39 -25.51 -3.46
N SER A 4 8.51 -24.19 -3.66
CA SER A 4 8.50 -23.25 -2.51
C SER A 4 7.60 -22.02 -2.63
N ASP A 5 6.92 -21.80 -3.75
CA ASP A 5 6.15 -20.55 -3.97
C ASP A 5 4.63 -20.71 -3.85
N CYS A 6 4.10 -21.93 -3.62
CA CYS A 6 2.65 -22.17 -3.63
C CYS A 6 1.90 -21.84 -2.33
N ASP A 7 2.58 -21.48 -1.23
CA ASP A 7 1.94 -21.27 0.09
C ASP A 7 2.33 -19.93 0.76
N LYS A 8 2.81 -18.95 0.00
CA LYS A 8 3.14 -17.64 0.56
C LYS A 8 1.88 -16.78 0.67
N ILE A 9 1.28 -16.76 1.86
CA ILE A 9 0.13 -15.91 2.17
C ILE A 9 0.62 -14.47 2.34
N PHE A 10 0.05 -13.55 1.56
CA PHE A 10 0.25 -12.11 1.74
C PHE A 10 -0.97 -11.50 2.41
N ASN A 11 -0.73 -10.54 3.30
CA ASN A 11 -1.76 -9.70 3.89
C ASN A 11 -1.70 -8.33 3.22
N LEU A 12 -2.85 -7.70 2.97
CA LEU A 12 -2.92 -6.38 2.34
C LEU A 12 -3.38 -5.35 3.37
N PHE A 13 -2.56 -4.33 3.60
CA PHE A 13 -2.97 -3.15 4.35
C PHE A 13 -3.23 -2.00 3.39
N VAL A 14 -4.42 -1.40 3.50
CA VAL A 14 -4.87 -0.32 2.61
C VAL A 14 -5.25 0.90 3.45
N TYR A 15 -4.73 2.07 3.09
CA TYR A 15 -5.10 3.31 3.77
C TYR A 15 -4.98 4.52 2.84
N PRO A 16 -5.79 5.57 3.05
CA PRO A 16 -5.61 6.82 2.34
C PRO A 16 -4.41 7.58 2.89
N ALA A 17 -3.59 8.12 2.00
CA ALA A 17 -2.54 9.06 2.37
C ALA A 17 -3.15 10.39 2.86
N GLN A 18 -4.30 10.77 2.29
CA GLN A 18 -5.08 11.95 2.68
C GLN A 18 -6.59 11.68 2.53
N SER A 19 -7.35 11.96 3.58
CA SER A 19 -8.81 11.83 3.58
C SER A 19 -9.46 12.76 2.56
N ASN A 20 -10.36 12.19 1.76
CA ASN A 20 -11.22 12.95 0.83
C ASN A 20 -12.18 13.90 1.55
N PHE A 21 -12.60 13.55 2.76
CA PHE A 21 -13.67 14.25 3.46
C PHE A 21 -13.14 15.45 4.26
N CYS A 22 -12.13 15.22 5.10
CA CYS A 22 -11.62 16.22 6.03
C CYS A 22 -10.20 16.72 5.68
N GLY A 23 -9.56 16.18 4.65
CA GLY A 23 -8.18 16.55 4.30
C GLY A 23 -7.11 16.06 5.28
N GLN A 24 -7.47 15.26 6.30
CA GLN A 24 -6.52 14.68 7.24
C GLN A 24 -5.47 13.86 6.51
N LYS A 25 -4.20 14.12 6.79
CA LYS A 25 -3.06 13.34 6.28
C LYS A 25 -2.68 12.25 7.27
N TYR A 26 -2.41 11.07 6.75
CA TYR A 26 -1.98 9.91 7.55
C TYR A 26 -0.47 9.71 7.39
N PRO A 27 0.21 9.13 8.38
CA PRO A 27 1.64 8.89 8.32
C PRO A 27 2.01 8.03 7.10
N LEU A 28 2.96 8.53 6.29
CA LEU A 28 3.49 7.78 5.15
C LEU A 28 4.52 6.72 5.59
N ASP A 29 5.08 6.87 6.78
CA ASP A 29 6.03 5.91 7.37
C ASP A 29 5.39 4.55 7.65
N TRP A 30 4.06 4.44 7.66
CA TRP A 30 3.37 3.14 7.70
C TRP A 30 3.70 2.24 6.51
N CYS A 31 4.17 2.80 5.39
CA CYS A 31 4.70 2.03 4.27
C CYS A 31 5.94 1.20 4.64
N THR A 32 6.67 1.57 5.69
CA THR A 32 7.86 0.84 6.18
C THR A 32 7.62 0.20 7.56
N GLU A 33 6.90 0.87 8.45
CA GLU A 33 6.67 0.41 9.83
C GLU A 33 5.81 -0.86 9.89
N ILE A 34 4.80 -0.99 9.02
CA ILE A 34 3.92 -2.17 9.01
C ILE A 34 4.64 -3.40 8.46
N PRO A 35 5.31 -3.36 7.28
CA PRO A 35 6.01 -4.52 6.76
C PRO A 35 7.23 -4.93 7.61
N SER A 36 7.85 -3.98 8.32
CA SER A 36 8.95 -4.27 9.26
C SER A 36 8.47 -4.86 10.58
N GLY A 37 7.17 -4.83 10.87
CA GLY A 37 6.60 -5.26 12.14
C GLY A 37 6.85 -4.29 13.30
N GLN A 38 7.36 -3.08 13.03
CA GLN A 38 7.50 -2.02 14.03
C GLN A 38 6.15 -1.53 14.53
N LEU A 39 5.17 -1.44 13.62
CA LEU A 39 3.78 -1.17 13.95
C LEU A 39 2.98 -2.46 13.90
N THR A 40 2.77 -3.06 15.08
CA THR A 40 1.76 -4.10 15.25
C THR A 40 0.40 -3.44 15.27
N ILE A 41 -0.42 -3.68 14.24
CA ILE A 41 -1.83 -3.30 14.28
C ILE A 41 -2.49 -4.17 15.34
N ALA A 42 -2.70 -3.59 16.52
CA ALA A 42 -3.32 -4.25 17.66
C ALA A 42 -4.66 -4.88 17.22
N GLY A 43 -4.70 -6.21 17.15
CA GLY A 43 -5.88 -6.98 16.74
C GLY A 43 -5.83 -7.65 15.36
N LEU A 44 -4.90 -7.28 14.46
CA LEU A 44 -4.73 -7.96 13.15
C LEU A 44 -3.61 -9.00 13.14
N CYS A 45 -2.71 -8.96 14.12
CA CYS A 45 -1.61 -9.91 14.29
C CYS A 45 -1.82 -10.70 15.58
N PRO A 46 -2.36 -11.93 15.55
CA PRO A 46 -2.29 -12.82 16.70
C PRO A 46 -0.81 -13.06 17.02
N PRO A 47 -0.36 -12.92 18.28
CA PRO A 47 1.05 -13.10 18.65
C PRO A 47 1.59 -14.53 18.43
N TYR A 48 0.77 -15.46 17.93
CA TYR A 48 1.06 -16.89 17.89
C TYR A 48 0.55 -17.62 16.62
N SER A 49 0.51 -16.95 15.45
CA SER A 49 0.27 -17.67 14.19
C SER A 49 1.60 -18.03 13.51
N PRO A 50 1.99 -19.32 13.44
CA PRO A 50 3.22 -19.74 12.76
C PRO A 50 3.19 -19.50 11.23
N ARG A 51 2.01 -19.17 10.67
CA ARG A 51 1.84 -18.76 9.27
C ARG A 51 2.06 -17.25 9.05
N PHE A 52 2.18 -16.47 10.12
CA PHE A 52 2.23 -15.02 10.06
C PHE A 52 3.68 -14.53 10.18
N LYS A 53 4.25 -14.08 9.07
CA LYS A 53 5.56 -13.42 9.04
C LYS A 53 5.37 -11.91 8.87
N PRO A 54 6.11 -11.05 9.60
CA PRO A 54 6.05 -9.59 9.43
C PRO A 54 6.20 -9.15 7.97
N SER A 55 7.07 -9.82 7.22
CA SER A 55 7.33 -9.58 5.79
C SER A 55 6.21 -10.05 4.84
N SER A 56 5.06 -10.46 5.35
CA SER A 56 3.90 -10.88 4.53
C SER A 56 2.96 -9.73 4.18
N TRP A 57 3.09 -8.58 4.84
CA TRP A 57 2.28 -7.40 4.54
C TRP A 57 2.70 -6.74 3.24
N LYS A 58 1.69 -6.39 2.45
CA LYS A 58 1.77 -5.54 1.28
C LYS A 58 1.00 -4.27 1.55
N ILE A 59 1.54 -3.14 1.11
CA ILE A 59 0.96 -1.81 1.36
C ILE A 59 0.31 -1.28 0.09
N CYS A 60 -0.98 -0.97 0.18
CA CYS A 60 -1.70 -0.20 -0.85
C CYS A 60 -2.02 1.20 -0.29
N LEU A 61 -1.34 2.19 -0.85
CA LEU A 61 -1.53 3.59 -0.48
C LEU A 61 -2.53 4.24 -1.43
N ASP A 62 -3.69 4.67 -0.92
CA ASP A 62 -4.58 5.56 -1.67
C ASP A 62 -4.04 6.98 -1.63
N ALA A 63 -3.32 7.34 -2.69
CA ALA A 63 -2.68 8.63 -2.82
C ALA A 63 -3.54 9.64 -3.59
N ALA A 64 -4.74 9.26 -4.04
CA ALA A 64 -5.51 10.04 -5.00
C ALA A 64 -5.77 11.49 -4.56
N SER A 65 -6.02 11.71 -3.27
CA SER A 65 -6.23 13.06 -2.70
C SER A 65 -4.92 13.76 -2.34
N LEU A 66 -3.89 13.00 -1.93
CA LEU A 66 -2.61 13.55 -1.52
C LEU A 66 -1.87 14.15 -2.73
N VAL A 67 -1.77 13.41 -3.83
CA VAL A 67 -0.99 13.85 -5.02
C VAL A 67 -1.64 15.00 -5.77
N ALA A 68 -2.90 15.33 -5.45
CA ALA A 68 -3.55 16.52 -5.99
C ALA A 68 -2.99 17.81 -5.38
N THR A 69 -2.43 17.77 -4.17
CA THR A 69 -1.96 18.97 -3.44
C THR A 69 -0.55 18.85 -2.89
N ASN A 70 0.09 17.69 -3.00
CA ASN A 70 1.38 17.39 -2.39
C ASN A 70 2.22 16.46 -3.28
N THR A 71 3.53 16.47 -3.06
CA THR A 71 4.45 15.51 -3.66
C THR A 71 4.46 14.22 -2.85
N LEU A 72 4.70 13.09 -3.54
CA LEU A 72 4.85 11.77 -2.92
C LEU A 72 6.15 11.14 -3.44
N ASP A 73 7.10 10.90 -2.54
CA ASP A 73 8.37 10.24 -2.85
C ASP A 73 8.34 8.77 -2.40
N LEU A 74 8.22 7.87 -3.38
CA LEU A 74 8.17 6.43 -3.13
C LEU A 74 9.54 5.82 -2.81
N THR A 75 10.63 6.57 -2.95
CA THR A 75 11.95 6.15 -2.47
C THR A 75 12.04 6.23 -0.95
N GLN A 76 11.34 7.21 -0.35
CA GLN A 76 11.23 7.39 1.10
C GLN A 76 10.08 6.57 1.69
N HIS A 77 8.96 6.46 0.96
CA HIS A 77 7.76 5.75 1.40
C HIS A 77 7.42 4.59 0.44
N PRO A 78 8.13 3.45 0.52
CA PRO A 78 8.05 2.37 -0.45
C PRO A 78 6.77 1.53 -0.31
N ALA A 79 5.65 2.03 -0.82
CA ALA A 79 4.41 1.28 -0.96
C ALA A 79 4.51 0.23 -2.10
N ASP A 80 3.79 -0.89 -1.95
CA ASP A 80 3.70 -1.93 -3.00
C ASP A 80 2.77 -1.51 -4.14
N PHE A 81 1.68 -0.83 -3.77
CA PHE A 81 0.63 -0.39 -4.66
C PHE A 81 0.27 1.05 -4.31
N VAL A 82 0.09 1.90 -5.32
CA VAL A 82 -0.33 3.29 -5.13
C VAL A 82 -1.42 3.63 -6.11
N THR A 83 -2.61 3.98 -5.60
CA THR A 83 -3.71 4.43 -6.46
C THR A 83 -3.66 5.95 -6.62
N VAL A 84 -3.89 6.40 -7.85
CA VAL A 84 -3.97 7.83 -8.19
C VAL A 84 -5.20 8.11 -9.05
N SER A 85 -5.73 9.33 -8.94
CA SER A 85 -6.85 9.81 -9.75
C SER A 85 -6.41 11.01 -10.58
N PHE A 86 -6.47 10.90 -11.91
CA PHE A 86 -6.09 12.00 -12.79
C PHE A 86 -7.09 13.15 -12.72
N TYR A 87 -8.38 12.86 -12.53
CA TYR A 87 -9.38 13.89 -12.28
C TYR A 87 -9.02 14.79 -11.08
N LYS A 88 -8.50 14.22 -9.99
CA LYS A 88 -8.13 15.03 -8.82
C LYS A 88 -6.89 15.89 -9.03
N VAL A 89 -5.93 15.41 -9.82
CA VAL A 89 -4.68 16.13 -10.09
C VAL A 89 -4.86 17.20 -11.17
N PHE A 90 -5.63 16.89 -12.23
CA PHE A 90 -5.74 17.74 -13.43
C PHE A 90 -7.13 18.37 -13.63
N GLY A 91 -8.15 17.94 -12.88
CA GLY A 91 -9.55 18.36 -13.07
C GLY A 91 -10.28 17.62 -14.20
N PHE A 92 -9.58 16.85 -15.05
CA PHE A 92 -10.14 16.06 -16.15
C PHE A 92 -9.16 14.94 -16.58
N PRO A 93 -9.62 13.91 -17.32
CA PRO A 93 -11.02 13.48 -17.49
C PRO A 93 -11.52 12.75 -16.23
N THR A 94 -12.83 12.69 -16.05
CA THR A 94 -13.45 11.83 -15.04
C THR A 94 -13.31 10.35 -15.42
N GLY A 95 -13.28 9.47 -14.43
CA GLY A 95 -13.20 8.02 -14.64
C GLY A 95 -11.82 7.46 -15.01
N LEU A 96 -10.78 8.30 -15.09
CA LEU A 96 -9.41 7.87 -15.35
C LEU A 96 -8.53 7.97 -14.09
N GLY A 97 -7.70 6.95 -13.89
CA GLY A 97 -6.72 6.88 -12.83
C GLY A 97 -5.61 5.91 -13.20
N ALA A 98 -4.68 5.71 -12.28
CA ALA A 98 -3.62 4.73 -12.44
C ALA A 98 -3.35 3.98 -11.13
N LEU A 99 -2.84 2.77 -11.29
CA LEU A 99 -2.27 1.98 -10.21
C LEU A 99 -0.76 1.87 -10.49
N LEU A 100 0.05 2.51 -9.66
CA LEU A 100 1.49 2.28 -9.68
C LEU A 100 1.76 1.01 -8.87
N VAL A 101 2.52 0.09 -9.46
CA VAL A 101 2.83 -1.22 -8.88
C VAL A 101 4.34 -1.33 -8.74
N ARG A 102 4.80 -1.68 -7.53
CA ARG A 102 6.22 -1.97 -7.31
C ARG A 102 6.62 -3.23 -8.07
N ARG A 103 7.78 -3.19 -8.72
CA ARG A 103 8.21 -4.23 -9.67
C ARG A 103 8.23 -5.65 -9.06
N ASP A 104 8.62 -5.77 -7.80
CA ASP A 104 8.67 -7.02 -7.04
C ASP A 104 7.28 -7.54 -6.63
N SER A 105 6.28 -6.66 -6.59
CA SER A 105 4.87 -6.98 -6.30
C SER A 105 4.03 -7.20 -7.56
N ALA A 106 4.55 -6.88 -8.75
CA ALA A 106 3.87 -7.12 -10.02
C ALA A 106 3.46 -8.60 -10.23
N PRO A 107 4.28 -9.62 -9.88
CA PRO A 107 3.87 -11.02 -10.01
C PRO A 107 2.59 -11.39 -9.25
N LEU A 108 2.24 -10.64 -8.19
CA LEU A 108 1.05 -10.90 -7.36
C LEU A 108 -0.27 -10.51 -8.05
N LEU A 109 -0.22 -9.74 -9.14
CA LEU A 109 -1.40 -9.32 -9.89
C LEU A 109 -1.76 -10.27 -11.02
N PHE A 110 -0.83 -11.15 -11.40
CA PHE A 110 -1.03 -12.12 -12.45
C PHE A 110 -1.50 -13.44 -11.82
N LYS A 111 -2.50 -14.05 -12.44
CA LYS A 111 -3.06 -15.34 -12.03
C LYS A 111 -2.42 -16.47 -12.83
#